data_AF-A0A1J3FPE6-F1
#
_entry.id   AF-A0A1J3FPE6-F1
#
_cell.length_a   1.000
_cell.length_b   1.000
_cell.length_c   1.000
_cell.angle_alpha   90.00
_cell.angle_beta   90.00
_cell.angle_gamma   90.00
#
_symmetry.space_group_name_H-M   'P 1'
#
loop_
_entity.id
_entity.type
_entity.pdbx_description
1 polymer ?
#
loop_
_entity_poly.entity_id
_entity_poly.type
_entity_poly.pdbx_seq_one_letter_code
_entity_poly.pdbx_strand_id
1 'polypeptide(L)'
;MQITTINTLEKDLDHALSEAKRLKEETDQKTRAKGEICSQILGKQRKISSMESDSANLAQSLELILQERDSISAKLVSKRSNYVKTGEEARTKLEEQKGWFVLHMSNGTGQQGQKEETKKNLMELSDSARAKLDQAKQMRSNLIQENSKMKLSIEHVKHKINEFKPELMSMDIKILEEEYTALLSDESEEAEYLLSLQSQAEKLKGISYIAKCGCGEEYSVGLA
;
A
#
# COMPACT_ATOMS: atom_id res chain seq x y z
N MET A 1 79.85 32.71 -6.69
CA MET A 1 79.08 31.53 -7.16
C MET A 1 78.25 30.92 -6.05
N GLN A 2 78.80 30.65 -4.85
CA GLN A 2 78.05 30.03 -3.73
C GLN A 2 76.86 30.84 -3.19
N ILE A 3 76.98 32.17 -3.02
CA ILE A 3 75.89 33.03 -2.49
C ILE A 3 74.66 33.00 -3.41
N THR A 4 74.86 33.00 -4.72
CA THR A 4 73.76 32.93 -5.69
C THR A 4 73.01 31.59 -5.58
N THR A 5 73.73 30.49 -5.37
CA THR A 5 73.13 29.16 -5.16
C THR A 5 72.31 29.12 -3.87
N ILE A 6 72.81 29.71 -2.78
CA ILE A 6 72.08 29.78 -1.51
C ILE A 6 70.78 30.58 -1.66
N ASN A 7 70.83 31.76 -2.28
CA ASN A 7 69.63 32.58 -2.49
C ASN A 7 68.57 31.90 -3.38
N THR A 8 68.98 31.07 -4.34
CA THR A 8 68.03 30.29 -5.15
C THR A 8 67.35 29.21 -4.29
N LEU A 9 68.12 28.48 -3.48
CA LEU A 9 67.58 27.44 -2.60
C LEU A 9 66.63 28.02 -1.54
N GLU A 10 66.92 29.21 -1.01
CA GLU A 10 66.01 29.90 -0.07
C GLU A 10 64.65 30.21 -0.72
N LYS A 11 64.65 30.72 -1.96
CA LYS A 11 63.40 30.97 -2.71
C LYS A 11 62.63 29.70 -3.00
N ASP A 12 63.32 28.63 -3.37
CA ASP A 12 62.68 27.33 -3.62
C ASP A 12 62.07 26.76 -2.33
N LEU A 13 62.73 26.95 -1.18
CA LEU A 13 62.21 26.55 0.12
C LEU A 13 60.96 27.35 0.53
N ASP A 14 60.98 28.67 0.34
CA ASP A 14 59.83 29.54 0.62
C ASP A 14 58.63 29.21 -0.28
N HIS A 15 58.89 28.88 -1.55
CA HIS A 15 57.88 28.38 -2.47
C HIS A 15 57.30 27.06 -1.97
N ALA A 16 58.14 26.08 -1.63
CA ALA A 16 57.70 24.78 -1.12
C ALA A 16 56.86 24.90 0.16
N LEU A 17 57.25 25.79 1.09
CA LEU A 17 56.49 26.06 2.31
C LEU A 17 55.12 26.68 2.03
N SER A 18 55.06 27.64 1.10
CA SER A 18 53.82 28.29 0.69
C SER A 18 52.86 27.29 0.02
N GLU A 19 53.40 26.42 -0.83
CA GLU A 19 52.63 25.39 -1.52
C GLU A 19 52.14 24.30 -0.55
N ALA A 20 52.97 23.89 0.41
CA ALA A 20 52.57 22.98 1.49
C ALA A 20 51.42 23.54 2.34
N LYS A 21 51.44 24.85 2.64
CA LYS A 21 50.36 25.53 3.36
C LYS A 21 49.06 25.53 2.56
N ARG A 22 49.12 25.86 1.26
CA ARG A 22 47.95 25.83 0.35
C ARG A 22 47.34 24.43 0.28
N LEU A 23 48.17 23.40 0.11
CA LEU A 23 47.70 22.01 0.02
C LEU A 23 47.03 21.54 1.32
N LYS A 24 47.51 21.99 2.48
CA LYS A 24 46.87 21.70 3.77
C LYS A 24 45.48 22.35 3.85
N GLU A 25 45.36 23.63 3.48
CA GLU A 25 44.09 24.35 3.49
C GLU A 25 43.07 23.73 2.53
N GLU A 26 43.50 23.34 1.32
CA GLU A 26 42.67 22.62 0.35
C GLU A 26 42.21 21.25 0.89
N THR A 27 43.10 20.52 1.57
CA THR A 27 42.78 19.23 2.20
C THR A 27 41.75 19.39 3.32
N ASP A 28 41.91 20.39 4.18
CA ASP A 28 40.97 20.69 5.26
C ASP A 28 39.59 21.08 4.71
N GLN A 29 39.55 21.89 3.63
CA GLN A 29 38.30 22.28 2.98
C GLN A 29 37.60 21.08 2.33
N LYS A 30 38.34 20.21 1.65
CA LYS A 30 37.81 18.97 1.08
C LYS A 30 37.26 18.04 2.16
N THR A 31 37.93 17.97 3.32
CA THR A 31 37.50 17.14 4.45
C THR A 31 36.19 17.66 5.06
N ARG A 32 36.04 18.98 5.19
CA ARG A 32 34.78 19.62 5.63
C ARG A 32 33.64 19.33 4.65
N ALA A 33 33.85 19.58 3.36
CA ALA A 33 32.84 19.32 2.33
C ALA A 33 32.42 17.84 2.29
N LYS A 34 33.37 16.92 2.46
CA LYS A 34 33.07 15.48 2.58
C LYS A 34 32.15 15.19 3.77
N GLY A 35 32.39 15.80 4.93
CA GLY A 35 31.55 15.63 6.12
C GLY A 35 30.10 16.13 5.92
N GLU A 36 29.94 17.26 5.23
CA GLU A 36 28.62 17.80 4.87
C GLU A 36 27.87 16.85 3.92
N ILE A 37 28.54 16.35 2.88
CA ILE A 37 27.97 15.37 1.94
C ILE A 37 27.55 14.09 2.66
N CYS A 38 28.40 13.54 3.54
CA CYS A 38 28.05 12.36 4.32
C CYS A 38 26.81 12.60 5.21
N SER A 39 26.69 13.78 5.81
CA SER A 39 25.52 14.14 6.62
C SER A 39 24.24 14.21 5.80
N GLN A 40 24.31 14.74 4.58
CA GLN A 40 23.18 14.78 3.64
C GLN A 40 22.78 13.38 3.17
N ILE A 41 23.75 12.52 2.85
CA ILE A 41 23.51 11.12 2.45
C ILE A 41 22.78 10.39 3.57
N LEU A 42 23.26 10.47 4.82
CA LEU A 42 22.61 9.85 5.97
C LEU A 42 21.19 10.38 6.21
N GLY A 43 20.97 11.68 5.97
CA GLY A 43 19.63 12.28 6.04
C GLY A 43 18.68 11.71 4.97
N LYS A 44 19.17 11.53 3.75
CA LYS A 44 18.41 10.92 2.65
C LYS A 44 18.13 9.44 2.92
N GLN A 45 19.12 8.66 3.38
CA GLN A 45 18.94 7.25 3.72
C GLN A 45 17.83 7.04 4.74
N ARG A 46 17.82 7.85 5.82
CA ARG A 46 16.75 7.79 6.84
C ARG A 46 15.37 8.08 6.26
N LYS A 47 15.28 9.00 5.31
CA LYS A 47 14.01 9.33 4.65
C LYS A 47 13.56 8.20 3.73
N ILE A 48 14.48 7.57 3.01
CA ILE A 48 14.21 6.41 2.15
C ILE A 48 13.66 5.26 3.00
N SER A 49 14.33 4.88 4.09
CA SER A 49 13.84 3.81 4.97
C SER A 49 12.46 4.09 5.58
N SER A 50 12.17 5.36 5.90
CA SER A 50 10.83 5.75 6.35
C SER A 50 9.78 5.55 5.24
N MET A 51 10.10 5.95 4.00
CA MET A 51 9.19 5.82 2.87
C MET A 51 8.98 4.36 2.45
N GLU A 52 10.00 3.51 2.52
CA GLU A 52 9.90 2.07 2.28
C GLU A 52 8.95 1.41 3.29
N SER A 53 9.07 1.77 4.57
CA SER A 53 8.15 1.29 5.60
C SER A 53 6.71 1.74 5.32
N ASP A 54 6.50 2.99 4.94
CA ASP A 54 5.16 3.50 4.61
C ASP A 54 4.58 2.79 3.37
N SER A 55 5.40 2.53 2.36
CA SER A 55 5.02 1.80 1.15
C SER A 55 4.58 0.37 1.47
N ALA A 56 5.33 -0.34 2.30
CA ALA A 56 4.97 -1.70 2.74
C ALA A 56 3.64 -1.71 3.51
N ASN A 57 3.41 -0.73 4.39
CA ASN A 57 2.15 -0.59 5.12
C ASN A 57 0.96 -0.30 4.17
N LEU A 58 1.17 0.53 3.15
CA LEU A 58 0.16 0.83 2.14
C LEU A 58 -0.17 -0.39 1.28
N ALA A 59 0.84 -1.14 0.85
CA ALA A 59 0.66 -2.38 0.09
C ALA A 59 -0.17 -3.40 0.88
N GLN A 60 0.16 -3.60 2.17
CA GLN A 60 -0.61 -4.48 3.04
C GLN A 60 -2.07 -4.01 3.20
N SER A 61 -2.28 -2.71 3.35
CA SER A 61 -3.63 -2.14 3.47
C SER A 61 -4.46 -2.33 2.19
N LEU A 62 -3.83 -2.22 1.02
CA LEU A 62 -4.49 -2.45 -0.26
C LEU A 62 -4.92 -3.91 -0.41
N GLU A 63 -4.06 -4.86 -0.05
CA GLU A 63 -4.36 -6.30 -0.09
C GLU A 63 -5.61 -6.63 0.76
N LEU A 64 -5.69 -6.07 1.96
CA LEU A 64 -6.86 -6.25 2.84
C LEU A 64 -8.14 -5.68 2.22
N ILE A 65 -8.07 -4.49 1.59
CA ILE A 65 -9.23 -3.88 0.91
C ILE A 65 -9.70 -4.74 -0.27
N LEU A 66 -8.76 -5.26 -1.06
CA LEU A 66 -9.07 -6.13 -2.19
C LEU A 66 -9.74 -7.43 -1.72
N GLN A 67 -9.24 -8.03 -0.64
CA GLN A 67 -9.84 -9.21 -0.04
C GLN A 67 -11.27 -8.95 0.50
N GLU A 68 -11.50 -7.81 1.16
CA GLU A 68 -12.84 -7.42 1.63
C GLU A 68 -13.81 -7.20 0.47
N ARG A 69 -13.36 -6.52 -0.60
CA ARG A 69 -14.14 -6.31 -1.83
C ARG A 69 -14.59 -7.65 -2.42
N ASP A 70 -13.70 -8.62 -2.51
CA ASP A 70 -14.01 -9.93 -3.10
C ASP A 70 -14.99 -10.72 -2.22
N SER A 71 -14.82 -10.65 -0.89
CA SER A 71 -15.77 -11.21 0.08
C SER A 71 -17.18 -10.61 -0.07
N ILE A 72 -17.27 -9.28 -0.18
CA ILE A 72 -18.54 -8.57 -0.37
C ILE A 72 -19.17 -8.94 -1.72
N SER A 73 -18.36 -9.01 -2.77
CA SER A 73 -18.83 -9.38 -4.12
C SER A 73 -19.43 -10.79 -4.13
N ALA A 74 -18.77 -11.75 -3.50
CA ALA A 74 -19.27 -13.12 -3.36
C ALA A 74 -20.61 -13.16 -2.58
N LYS A 75 -20.70 -12.42 -1.46
CA LYS A 75 -21.94 -12.30 -0.67
C LYS A 75 -23.08 -11.69 -1.50
N LEU A 76 -22.79 -10.69 -2.33
CA LEU A 76 -23.79 -10.04 -3.17
C LEU A 76 -24.34 -10.98 -4.25
N VAL A 77 -23.46 -11.74 -4.91
CA VAL A 77 -23.86 -12.75 -5.91
C VAL A 77 -24.76 -13.81 -5.26
N SER A 78 -24.37 -14.33 -4.08
CA SER A 78 -25.18 -15.29 -3.33
C SER A 78 -26.56 -14.71 -2.96
N LYS A 79 -26.60 -13.48 -2.44
CA LYS A 79 -27.86 -12.79 -2.06
C LYS A 79 -28.77 -12.59 -3.28
N ARG A 80 -28.21 -12.22 -4.44
CA ARG A 80 -28.96 -12.09 -5.70
C ARG A 80 -29.58 -13.42 -6.14
N SER A 81 -28.81 -14.50 -6.09
CA SER A 81 -29.29 -15.85 -6.43
C SER A 81 -30.46 -16.26 -5.53
N ASN A 82 -30.36 -16.02 -4.22
CA ASN A 82 -31.42 -16.35 -3.26
C ASN A 82 -32.72 -15.56 -3.54
N TYR A 83 -32.63 -14.29 -3.90
CA TYR A 83 -33.81 -13.50 -4.25
C TYR A 83 -34.50 -13.98 -5.53
N VAL A 84 -33.71 -14.34 -6.56
CA VAL A 84 -34.26 -14.90 -7.80
C VAL A 84 -35.03 -16.19 -7.49
N LYS A 85 -34.41 -17.11 -6.74
CA LYS A 85 -35.04 -18.36 -6.33
C LYS A 85 -36.33 -18.13 -5.53
N THR A 86 -36.30 -17.22 -4.56
CA THR A 86 -37.49 -16.88 -3.75
C THR A 86 -38.62 -16.31 -4.61
N GLY A 87 -38.29 -15.47 -5.59
CA GLY A 87 -39.25 -14.91 -6.54
C GLY A 87 -39.87 -15.97 -7.44
N GLU A 88 -39.06 -16.90 -7.94
CA GLU A 88 -39.53 -18.04 -8.72
C GLU A 88 -40.45 -18.96 -7.92
N GLU A 89 -40.09 -19.29 -6.67
CA GLU A 89 -40.94 -20.08 -5.77
C GLU A 89 -42.27 -19.38 -5.43
N ALA A 90 -42.27 -18.06 -5.28
CA ALA A 90 -43.51 -17.30 -5.07
C ALA A 90 -44.40 -17.32 -6.32
N ARG A 91 -43.80 -17.21 -7.51
CA ARG A 91 -44.51 -17.28 -8.78
C ARG A 91 -45.13 -18.65 -9.04
N THR A 92 -44.40 -19.74 -8.78
CA THR A 92 -44.94 -21.10 -8.97
C THR A 92 -46.12 -21.36 -8.05
N LYS A 93 -46.02 -20.99 -6.76
CA LYS A 93 -47.12 -21.11 -5.79
C LYS A 93 -48.36 -20.30 -6.18
N LEU A 94 -48.16 -19.13 -6.79
CA LEU A 94 -49.28 -18.31 -7.27
C LEU A 94 -50.00 -18.97 -8.45
N GLU A 95 -49.27 -19.52 -9.41
CA GLU A 95 -49.87 -20.24 -10.54
C GLU A 95 -50.59 -21.51 -10.08
N GLU A 96 -50.04 -22.24 -9.11
CA GLU A 96 -50.71 -23.39 -8.48
C GLU A 96 -52.05 -22.99 -7.84
N GLN A 97 -52.07 -21.90 -7.07
CA GLN A 97 -53.31 -21.38 -6.46
C GLN A 97 -54.33 -20.93 -7.50
N LYS A 98 -53.88 -20.27 -8.57
CA LYS A 98 -54.73 -19.85 -9.68
C LYS A 98 -55.35 -21.05 -10.38
N GLY A 99 -54.56 -22.09 -10.66
CA GLY A 99 -55.05 -23.35 -11.23
C GLY A 99 -56.10 -24.03 -10.37
N TRP A 100 -55.86 -24.09 -9.05
CA TRP A 100 -56.82 -24.64 -8.09
C TRP A 100 -58.15 -23.85 -8.08
N PHE A 101 -58.09 -22.51 -8.10
CA PHE A 101 -59.29 -21.67 -8.12
C PHE A 101 -60.11 -21.87 -9.40
N VAL A 102 -59.46 -21.94 -10.57
CA VAL A 102 -60.13 -22.16 -11.86
C VAL A 102 -60.83 -23.53 -11.90
N LEU A 103 -60.17 -24.59 -11.41
CA LEU A 103 -60.77 -25.92 -11.30
C LEU A 103 -61.99 -25.92 -10.35
N HIS A 104 -61.91 -25.20 -9.24
CA HIS A 104 -62.97 -25.19 -8.23
C HIS A 104 -64.21 -24.39 -8.67
N MET A 105 -64.02 -23.23 -9.30
CA MET A 105 -65.13 -22.42 -9.83
C MET A 105 -65.86 -23.10 -10.99
N SER A 106 -65.19 -24.00 -11.72
CA SER A 106 -65.79 -24.75 -12.82
C SER A 106 -66.69 -25.92 -12.34
N ASN A 107 -66.57 -26.33 -11.08
CA ASN A 107 -67.29 -27.48 -10.51
C ASN A 107 -68.48 -27.09 -9.59
N GLY A 108 -68.85 -25.81 -9.54
CA GLY A 108 -69.79 -25.28 -8.54
C GLY A 108 -71.26 -25.17 -8.98
N THR A 109 -72.00 -26.27 -9.01
CA THR A 109 -73.46 -26.28 -8.77
C THR A 109 -73.82 -27.25 -7.65
N GLY A 110 -73.91 -26.71 -6.42
CA GLY A 110 -74.65 -27.32 -5.31
C GLY A 110 -73.83 -27.66 -4.07
N GLN A 111 -74.15 -26.99 -2.95
CA GLN A 111 -74.28 -27.49 -1.57
C GLN A 111 -73.82 -26.46 -0.51
N GLN A 112 -74.76 -26.07 0.34
CA GLN A 112 -74.66 -24.94 1.27
C GLN A 112 -73.87 -25.27 2.57
N GLY A 113 -73.45 -26.53 2.78
CA GLY A 113 -72.59 -26.94 3.91
C GLY A 113 -71.09 -26.69 3.72
N GLN A 114 -70.61 -26.58 2.48
CA GLN A 114 -69.18 -26.32 2.17
C GLN A 114 -68.78 -24.85 2.38
N LYS A 115 -69.76 -23.93 2.48
CA LYS A 115 -69.55 -22.47 2.46
C LYS A 115 -68.76 -21.95 3.68
N GLU A 116 -69.00 -22.49 4.87
CA GLU A 116 -68.36 -22.03 6.12
C GLU A 116 -66.89 -22.48 6.21
N GLU A 117 -66.61 -23.74 5.83
CA GLU A 117 -65.25 -24.30 5.71
C GLU A 117 -64.42 -23.51 4.67
N THR A 118 -65.00 -23.22 3.50
CA THR A 118 -64.33 -22.38 2.49
C THR A 118 -64.06 -20.96 2.97
N LYS A 119 -64.94 -20.38 3.79
CA LYS A 119 -64.77 -19.03 4.34
C LYS A 119 -63.64 -18.99 5.36
N LYS A 120 -63.49 -20.03 6.17
CA LYS A 120 -62.39 -20.19 7.13
C LYS A 120 -61.05 -20.38 6.42
N ASN A 121 -61.00 -21.22 5.38
CA ASN A 121 -59.81 -21.39 4.55
C ASN A 121 -59.41 -20.09 3.80
N LEU A 122 -60.37 -19.32 3.30
CA LEU A 122 -60.13 -18.01 2.68
C LEU A 122 -59.56 -16.99 3.68
N MET A 123 -60.02 -17.04 4.93
CA MET A 123 -59.53 -16.17 5.99
C MET A 123 -58.09 -16.51 6.37
N GLU A 124 -57.75 -17.80 6.51
CA GLU A 124 -56.37 -18.26 6.73
C GLU A 124 -55.43 -17.89 5.57
N LEU A 125 -55.89 -18.01 4.33
CA LEU A 125 -55.14 -17.59 3.14
C LEU A 125 -54.89 -16.08 3.11
N SER A 126 -55.90 -15.29 3.46
CA SER A 126 -55.79 -13.83 3.57
C SER A 126 -54.79 -13.44 4.66
N ASP A 127 -54.83 -14.09 5.82
CA ASP A 127 -53.92 -13.81 6.93
C ASP A 127 -52.49 -14.23 6.59
N SER A 128 -52.30 -15.36 5.89
CA SER A 128 -51.01 -15.79 5.35
C SER A 128 -50.45 -14.79 4.33
N ALA A 129 -51.29 -14.28 3.42
CA ALA A 129 -50.89 -13.28 2.44
C ALA A 129 -50.50 -11.95 3.11
N ARG A 130 -51.23 -11.54 4.15
CA ARG A 130 -50.91 -10.35 4.94
C ARG A 130 -49.56 -10.50 5.66
N ALA A 131 -49.31 -11.64 6.28
CA ALA A 131 -48.02 -11.91 6.94
C ALA A 131 -46.84 -11.85 5.97
N LYS A 132 -46.99 -12.44 4.76
CA LYS A 132 -45.96 -12.36 3.71
C LYS A 132 -45.75 -10.93 3.20
N LEU A 133 -46.81 -10.14 3.06
CA LEU A 133 -46.72 -8.73 2.67
C LEU A 133 -45.96 -7.92 3.72
N ASP A 134 -46.21 -8.14 5.01
CA ASP A 134 -45.51 -7.44 6.08
C ASP A 134 -44.04 -7.86 6.17
N GLN A 135 -43.73 -9.14 5.93
CA GLN A 135 -42.36 -9.61 5.79
C GLN A 135 -41.64 -8.92 4.62
N ALA A 136 -42.31 -8.74 3.48
CA ALA A 136 -41.75 -8.03 2.32
C ALA A 136 -41.51 -6.54 2.61
N LYS A 137 -42.41 -5.87 3.36
CA LYS A 137 -42.20 -4.48 3.81
C LYS A 137 -40.98 -4.38 4.74
N GLN A 138 -40.82 -5.32 5.67
CA GLN A 138 -39.68 -5.35 6.58
C GLN A 138 -38.36 -5.53 5.81
N MET A 139 -38.31 -6.48 4.87
CA MET A 139 -37.15 -6.68 4.00
C MET A 139 -36.82 -5.42 3.19
N ARG A 140 -37.83 -4.73 2.64
CA ARG A 140 -37.64 -3.46 1.94
C ARG A 140 -37.02 -2.39 2.84
N SER A 141 -37.49 -2.26 4.09
CA SER A 141 -36.92 -1.29 5.05
C SER A 141 -35.44 -1.58 5.35
N ASN A 142 -35.09 -2.84 5.57
CA ASN A 142 -33.71 -3.26 5.80
C ASN A 142 -32.81 -2.95 4.59
N LEU A 143 -33.30 -3.19 3.37
CA LEU A 143 -32.57 -2.86 2.14
C LEU A 143 -32.32 -1.37 2.00
N ILE A 144 -33.31 -0.52 2.28
CA ILE A 144 -33.14 0.94 2.25
C ILE A 144 -32.05 1.37 3.23
N GLN A 145 -32.02 0.78 4.43
CA GLN A 145 -30.99 1.06 5.43
C GLN A 145 -29.60 0.61 4.96
N GLU A 146 -29.44 -0.61 4.44
CA GLU A 146 -28.14 -1.07 3.89
C GLU A 146 -27.66 -0.17 2.75
N ASN A 147 -28.55 0.25 1.85
CA ASN A 147 -28.21 1.13 0.73
C ASN A 147 -27.72 2.50 1.21
N SER A 148 -28.33 3.04 2.25
CA SER A 148 -27.89 4.31 2.87
C SER A 148 -26.47 4.20 3.45
N LYS A 149 -26.13 3.07 4.09
CA LYS A 149 -24.77 2.83 4.62
C LYS A 149 -23.75 2.71 3.50
N MET A 150 -24.08 1.96 2.45
CA MET A 150 -23.20 1.79 1.29
C MET A 150 -22.89 3.12 0.61
N LYS A 151 -23.90 3.98 0.47
CA LYS A 151 -23.72 5.34 -0.08
C LYS A 151 -22.71 6.15 0.73
N LEU A 152 -22.76 6.08 2.07
CA LEU A 152 -21.80 6.75 2.93
C LEU A 152 -20.37 6.21 2.75
N SER A 153 -20.20 4.88 2.65
CA SER A 153 -18.89 4.27 2.40
C SER A 153 -18.29 4.70 1.05
N ILE A 154 -19.12 4.80 0.00
CA ILE A 154 -18.66 5.25 -1.32
C ILE A 154 -18.16 6.70 -1.27
N GLU A 155 -18.91 7.60 -0.62
CA GLU A 155 -18.49 9.00 -0.48
C GLU A 155 -17.20 9.13 0.34
N HIS A 156 -17.00 8.29 1.36
CA HIS A 156 -15.76 8.26 2.12
C HIS A 156 -14.54 7.87 1.25
N VAL A 157 -14.68 6.82 0.43
CA VAL A 157 -13.62 6.39 -0.49
C VAL A 157 -13.33 7.46 -1.54
N LYS A 158 -14.36 8.11 -2.07
CA LYS A 158 -14.23 9.19 -3.03
C LYS A 158 -13.47 10.38 -2.46
N HIS A 159 -13.71 10.75 -1.20
CA HIS A 159 -12.94 11.78 -0.53
C HIS A 159 -11.46 11.39 -0.42
N LYS A 160 -11.14 10.15 0.00
CA LYS A 160 -9.76 9.68 0.09
C LYS A 160 -9.02 9.72 -1.24
N ILE A 161 -9.70 9.37 -2.34
CA ILE A 161 -9.10 9.45 -3.68
C ILE A 161 -8.67 10.90 -4.00
N ASN A 162 -9.46 11.89 -3.58
CA ASN A 162 -9.13 13.30 -3.78
C ASN A 162 -8.01 13.82 -2.86
N GLU A 163 -7.55 13.05 -1.87
CA GLU A 163 -6.38 13.41 -1.05
C GLU A 163 -5.05 13.14 -1.77
N PHE A 164 -5.05 12.29 -2.80
CA PHE A 164 -3.85 12.03 -3.59
C PHE A 164 -3.51 13.19 -4.51
N LYS A 165 -2.21 13.36 -4.77
CA LYS A 165 -1.72 14.39 -5.68
C LYS A 165 -2.27 14.17 -7.10
N PRO A 166 -2.75 15.23 -7.79
CA PRO A 166 -3.31 15.11 -9.15
C PRO A 166 -2.33 14.51 -10.15
N GLU A 167 -1.04 14.77 -9.98
CA GLU A 167 0.02 14.28 -10.87
C GLU A 167 0.12 12.75 -10.82
N LEU A 168 0.01 12.17 -9.61
CA LEU A 168 -0.02 10.72 -9.40
C LEU A 168 -1.31 10.09 -9.95
N MET A 169 -2.44 10.79 -9.85
CA MET A 169 -3.72 10.35 -10.41
C MET A 169 -3.75 10.37 -11.94
N SER A 170 -2.90 11.19 -12.56
CA SER A 170 -2.81 11.35 -14.02
C SER A 170 -1.80 10.42 -14.69
N MET A 171 -0.92 9.77 -13.91
CA MET A 171 0.12 8.89 -14.40
C MET A 171 -0.47 7.53 -14.82
N ASP A 172 -0.02 6.97 -15.95
CA ASP A 172 -0.43 5.62 -16.36
C ASP A 172 0.12 4.57 -15.38
N ILE A 173 -0.73 3.62 -14.97
CA ILE A 173 -0.36 2.54 -14.06
C ILE A 173 0.87 1.77 -14.55
N LYS A 174 0.99 1.54 -15.86
CA LYS A 174 2.15 0.81 -16.42
C LYS A 174 3.45 1.57 -16.23
N ILE A 175 3.41 2.88 -16.44
CA ILE A 175 4.59 3.74 -16.24
C ILE A 175 4.99 3.70 -14.76
N LEU A 176 4.01 3.71 -13.85
CA LEU A 176 4.27 3.63 -12.43
C LEU A 176 4.89 2.27 -12.02
N GLU A 177 4.42 1.17 -12.60
CA GLU A 177 4.98 -0.17 -12.39
C GLU A 177 6.41 -0.30 -12.94
N GLU A 178 6.68 0.28 -14.11
CA GLU A 178 8.02 0.31 -14.74
C GLU A 178 9.02 1.10 -13.89
N GLU A 179 8.66 2.31 -13.43
CA GLU A 179 9.50 3.14 -12.55
C GLU A 179 9.76 2.46 -11.20
N TYR A 180 8.74 1.79 -10.64
CA TYR A 180 8.89 1.02 -9.41
C TYR A 180 9.88 -0.15 -9.59
N THR A 181 9.82 -0.84 -10.73
CA THR A 181 10.74 -1.94 -11.03
C THR A 181 12.17 -1.44 -11.25
N ALA A 182 12.35 -0.29 -11.90
CA ALA A 182 13.66 0.34 -12.08
C ALA A 182 14.29 0.72 -10.74
N LEU A 183 13.51 1.32 -9.83
CA LEU A 183 13.95 1.66 -8.47
C LEU A 183 14.42 0.43 -7.68
N LEU A 184 13.70 -0.69 -7.76
CA LEU A 184 14.11 -1.94 -7.11
C LEU A 184 15.42 -2.50 -7.67
N SER A 185 15.69 -2.30 -8.97
CA SER A 185 16.95 -2.71 -9.59
C SER A 185 18.12 -1.87 -9.09
N ASP A 186 17.94 -0.55 -9.03
CA ASP A 186 18.96 0.38 -8.52
C ASP A 186 19.31 0.08 -7.05
N GLU A 187 18.32 -0.26 -6.22
CA GLU A 187 18.53 -0.65 -4.82
C GLU A 187 19.43 -1.90 -4.69
N SER A 188 19.25 -2.88 -5.59
CA SER A 188 20.07 -4.09 -5.62
C SER A 188 21.54 -3.78 -5.98
N GLU A 189 21.77 -2.91 -6.96
CA GLU A 189 23.11 -2.51 -7.37
C GLU A 189 23.83 -1.70 -6.28
N GLU A 190 23.09 -0.83 -5.59
CA GLU A 190 23.64 -0.02 -4.50
C GLU A 190 24.03 -0.90 -3.29
N ALA A 191 23.25 -1.94 -2.99
CA ALA A 191 23.57 -2.93 -1.97
C ALA A 191 24.86 -3.73 -2.29
N GLU A 192 25.04 -4.14 -3.55
CA GLU A 192 26.26 -4.81 -4.00
C GLU A 192 27.50 -3.91 -3.88
N TYR A 193 27.37 -2.63 -4.23
CA TYR A 193 28.45 -1.67 -4.09
C TYR A 193 28.85 -1.46 -2.63
N LEU A 194 27.86 -1.35 -1.72
CA LEU A 194 28.11 -1.23 -0.28
C LEU A 194 28.84 -2.45 0.29
N LEU A 195 28.45 -3.66 -0.11
CA LEU A 195 29.14 -4.89 0.28
C LEU A 195 30.60 -4.93 -0.21
N SER A 196 30.85 -4.46 -1.44
CA SER A 196 32.20 -4.33 -1.98
C SER A 196 33.07 -3.37 -1.15
N LEU A 197 32.52 -2.21 -0.78
CA LEU A 197 33.22 -1.24 0.07
C LEU A 197 33.51 -1.79 1.46
N GLN A 198 32.57 -2.52 2.06
CA GLN A 198 32.77 -3.17 3.35
C GLN A 198 33.92 -4.19 3.30
N SER A 199 33.95 -5.02 2.24
CA SER A 199 35.04 -5.97 2.02
C SER A 199 36.41 -5.26 1.87
N GLN A 200 36.45 -4.12 1.18
CA GLN A 200 37.68 -3.32 1.06
C GLN A 200 38.12 -2.71 2.39
N ALA A 201 37.18 -2.23 3.21
CA ALA A 201 37.47 -1.70 4.54
C ALA A 201 38.03 -2.77 5.48
N GLU A 202 37.53 -4.00 5.40
CA GLU A 202 38.04 -5.14 6.18
C GLU A 202 39.49 -5.50 5.83
N LYS A 203 39.86 -5.42 4.54
CA LYS A 203 41.25 -5.60 4.11
C LYS A 203 42.20 -4.56 4.69
N LEU A 204 41.72 -3.32 4.88
CA LEU A 204 42.52 -2.22 5.43
C LEU A 204 42.73 -2.33 6.95
N LYS A 205 41.78 -2.92 7.69
CA LYS A 205 41.91 -3.15 9.15
C LYS A 205 43.04 -4.10 9.55
N GLY A 206 43.50 -4.96 8.64
CA GLY A 206 44.62 -5.87 8.89
C GLY A 206 46.00 -5.22 8.75
N ILE A 207 46.08 -3.96 8.30
CA ILE A 207 47.34 -3.28 8.01
C ILE A 207 47.78 -2.47 9.23
N SER A 208 48.80 -2.97 9.95
CA SER A 208 49.50 -2.23 11.01
C SER A 208 51.00 -2.24 10.73
N TYR A 209 51.67 -1.11 10.92
CA TYR A 209 53.12 -1.02 10.81
C TYR A 209 53.72 -0.22 11.96
N ILE A 210 55.00 -0.44 12.25
CA ILE A 210 55.71 0.26 13.33
C ILE A 210 56.47 1.44 12.74
N ALA A 211 56.19 2.64 13.24
CA ALA A 211 56.88 3.88 12.89
C ALA A 211 57.94 4.23 13.94
N LYS A 212 59.14 4.60 13.49
CA LYS A 212 60.22 5.08 14.36
C LYS A 212 60.28 6.60 14.39
N CYS A 213 60.23 7.18 15.58
CA CYS A 213 60.48 8.59 15.82
C CYS A 213 61.99 8.88 15.76
N GLY A 214 62.36 10.09 15.34
CA GLY A 214 63.74 10.59 15.40
C GLY A 214 64.31 10.67 16.83
N CYS A 215 63.44 10.56 17.83
CA CYS A 215 63.77 10.41 19.24
C CYS A 215 64.15 8.97 19.65
N GLY A 216 64.03 7.99 18.75
CA GLY A 216 64.35 6.58 19.00
C GLY A 216 63.16 5.72 19.47
N GLU A 217 62.02 6.32 19.80
CA GLU A 217 60.81 5.57 20.19
C GLU A 217 60.10 4.96 18.98
N GLU A 218 59.57 3.75 19.16
CA GLU A 218 58.78 3.00 18.19
C GLU A 218 57.29 3.07 18.55
N TYR A 219 56.44 3.40 17.57
CA TYR A 219 55.00 3.46 17.73
C TYR A 219 54.30 2.52 16.75
N SER A 220 53.36 1.72 17.24
CA SER A 220 52.47 0.94 16.38
C SER A 220 51.43 1.86 15.76
N VAL A 221 51.44 1.96 14.43
CA VAL A 221 50.47 2.72 13.65
C VAL A 221 49.59 1.71 12.91
N GLY A 222 48.39 1.50 13.44
CA GLY A 222 47.32 0.75 12.79
C GLY A 222 46.14 1.67 12.50
N LEU A 223 45.35 1.34 11.47
CA LEU A 223 44.01 1.87 11.32
C LEU A 223 43.11 1.08 12.30
N ALA A 224 42.62 1.76 13.34
CA ALA A 224 41.67 1.21 14.31
C ALA A 224 40.35 0.75 13.65
#